data_AF-A0A536CAW7-F1
#
_entry.id   AF-A0A536CAW7-F1
#
_cell.length_a   1.000
_cell.length_b   1.000
_cell.length_c   1.000
_cell.angle_alpha   90.00
_cell.angle_beta   90.00
_cell.angle_gamma   90.00
#
_symmetry.space_group_name_H-M   'P 1'
#
loop_
_entity.id
_entity.type
_entity.pdbx_description
1 polymer ?
#
loop_
_entity_poly.entity_id
_entity_poly.type
_entity_poly.pdbx_seq_one_letter_code
_entity_poly.pdbx_strand_id
1 'polypeptide(L)'
;MAIPVVALAETEYVLTRLYGLENAAAVDVLVALLGRTNLRPLEIQKGLAVEALLLSRPSGRVSFADALIWAAARGSGAGRVFTFDEPFPAMEIERQLL
;
A
#
# COMPACT_ATOMS: atom_id res chain seq x y z
N MET A 1 7.19 -13.42 11.84
CA MET A 1 6.41 -12.38 12.54
C MET A 1 5.47 -11.71 11.55
N ALA A 2 4.22 -11.46 11.93
CA ALA A 2 3.22 -10.82 11.06
C ALA A 2 3.16 -9.31 11.34
N ILE A 3 2.96 -8.52 10.29
CA ILE A 3 2.77 -7.06 10.35
C ILE A 3 1.40 -6.75 9.76
N PRO A 4 0.44 -6.20 10.52
CA PRO A 4 -0.84 -5.75 9.97
C PRO A 4 -0.62 -4.74 8.85
N VAL A 5 -1.45 -4.77 7.80
CA VAL A 5 -1.30 -3.82 6.68
C VAL A 5 -1.54 -2.39 7.13
N VAL A 6 -2.47 -2.19 8.07
CA VAL A 6 -2.68 -0.89 8.72
C VAL A 6 -1.40 -0.35 9.35
N ALA A 7 -0.54 -1.21 9.92
CA ALA A 7 0.72 -0.78 10.50
C ALA A 7 1.71 -0.29 9.43
N LEU A 8 1.66 -0.83 8.20
CA LEU A 8 2.46 -0.33 7.08
C LEU A 8 1.99 1.06 6.64
N ALA A 9 0.67 1.28 6.57
CA ALA A 9 0.09 2.57 6.24
C ALA A 9 0.42 3.64 7.30
N GLU A 10 0.27 3.30 8.58
CA GLU A 10 0.63 4.20 9.70
C GLU A 10 2.14 4.50 9.72
N THR A 11 2.97 3.50 9.42
CA THR A 11 4.43 3.70 9.34
C THR A 11 4.77 4.67 8.21
N GLU A 12 4.10 4.57 7.06
CA GLU A 12 4.30 5.56 6.00
C GLU A 12 3.95 6.96 6.47
N TYR A 13 2.78 7.16 7.08
CA TYR A 13 2.37 8.47 7.59
C TYR A 13 3.44 9.06 8.52
N VAL A 14 4.01 8.25 9.43
CA VAL A 14 5.10 8.69 10.31
C VAL A 14 6.34 9.08 9.51
N LEU A 15 6.77 8.25 8.55
CA LEU A 15 7.95 8.51 7.73
C LEU A 15 7.82 9.80 6.91
N THR A 16 6.68 10.01 6.26
CA THR A 16 6.48 11.14 5.34
C THR A 16 6.07 12.42 6.07
N ARG A 17 5.19 12.34 7.07
CA ARG A 17 4.65 13.53 7.77
C ARG A 17 5.46 13.94 8.98
N LEU A 18 5.90 13.00 9.80
CA LEU A 18 6.61 13.32 11.03
C LEU A 18 8.12 13.40 10.81
N TYR A 19 8.67 12.54 9.95
CA TYR A 19 10.10 12.52 9.66
C TYR A 19 10.47 13.21 8.35
N GLY A 20 9.49 13.63 7.55
CA GLY A 20 9.71 14.46 6.36
C GLY A 20 10.41 13.73 5.21
N LEU A 21 10.35 12.39 5.16
CA LEU A 21 10.89 11.63 4.05
C LEU A 21 10.07 11.89 2.78
N GLU A 22 10.76 11.98 1.64
CA GLU A 22 10.12 11.93 0.34
C GLU A 22 9.47 10.55 0.13
N ASN A 23 8.36 10.52 -0.64
CA ASN A 23 7.63 9.28 -0.91
C ASN A 23 8.53 8.16 -1.44
N ALA A 24 9.47 8.47 -2.34
CA ALA A 24 10.38 7.46 -2.88
C ALA A 24 11.26 6.82 -1.79
N ALA A 25 11.78 7.63 -0.86
CA ALA A 25 12.56 7.14 0.27
C ALA A 25 11.69 6.32 1.25
N ALA A 26 10.46 6.76 1.52
CA ALA A 26 9.52 6.00 2.36
C ALA A 26 9.16 4.64 1.75
N VAL A 27 8.94 4.57 0.43
CA VAL A 27 8.75 3.32 -0.31
C VAL A 27 9.97 2.40 -0.14
N ASP A 28 11.18 2.92 -0.37
CA ASP A 28 12.39 2.11 -0.30
C ASP A 28 12.58 1.50 1.11
N VAL A 29 12.27 2.26 2.18
CA VAL A 29 12.27 1.77 3.57
C VAL A 29 11.25 0.65 3.79
N LEU A 30 10.01 0.84 3.36
CA LEU A 30 8.93 -0.14 3.57
C LEU A 30 9.13 -1.41 2.73
N VAL A 31 9.64 -1.28 1.50
CA VAL A 31 10.02 -2.42 0.65
C VAL A 31 11.18 -3.19 1.28
N ALA A 32 12.19 -2.50 1.81
CA ALA A 32 13.30 -3.15 2.54
C ALA A 32 12.81 -3.89 3.79
N LEU A 33 11.83 -3.33 4.51
CA LEU A 33 11.18 -4.00 5.64
C LEU A 33 10.48 -5.29 5.20
N LEU A 34 9.68 -5.24 4.14
CA LEU A 34 8.98 -6.42 3.59
C LEU A 34 9.95 -7.46 3.01
N GLY A 35 11.11 -7.02 2.51
CA GLY A 35 12.19 -7.89 2.02
C GLY A 35 12.79 -8.80 3.09
N ARG A 36 12.62 -8.51 4.38
CA ARG A 36 13.11 -9.38 5.45
C ARG A 36 12.36 -10.71 5.46
N THR A 37 13.08 -11.82 5.53
CA THR A 37 12.53 -13.18 5.44
C THR A 37 11.70 -13.57 6.67
N ASN A 38 12.00 -12.99 7.83
CA ASN A 38 11.29 -13.24 9.08
C ASN A 38 10.00 -12.40 9.23
N LEU A 39 9.73 -11.48 8.32
CA LEU A 39 8.55 -10.60 8.32
C LEU A 39 7.57 -11.01 7.22
N ARG A 40 6.28 -10.90 7.48
CA ARG A 40 5.23 -11.03 6.47
C ARG A 40 4.09 -10.04 6.76
N PRO A 41 3.51 -9.40 5.73
CA PRO A 41 2.26 -8.67 5.94
C PRO A 41 1.15 -9.65 6.31
N LEU A 42 0.24 -9.20 7.17
CA LEU A 42 -1.07 -9.82 7.40
C LEU A 42 -2.02 -9.38 6.27
N GLU A 43 -3.09 -10.11 6.00
CA GLU A 43 -4.14 -9.76 5.00
C GLU A 43 -3.72 -9.73 3.52
N ILE A 44 -2.44 -9.50 3.20
CA ILE A 44 -1.96 -9.34 1.81
C ILE A 44 -0.77 -10.26 1.57
N GLN A 45 -0.68 -10.80 0.34
CA GLN A 45 0.53 -11.49 -0.10
C GLN A 45 1.71 -10.51 -0.17
N LYS A 46 2.88 -10.92 0.33
CA LYS A 46 4.07 -10.05 0.38
C LYS A 46 4.40 -9.39 -0.97
N GLY A 47 4.28 -10.12 -2.08
CA GLY A 47 4.54 -9.58 -3.42
C GLY A 47 3.58 -8.44 -3.79
N LEU A 48 2.28 -8.63 -3.55
CA LEU A 48 1.26 -7.61 -3.79
C LEU A 48 1.44 -6.38 -2.90
N ALA A 49 1.89 -6.55 -1.66
CA ALA A 49 2.22 -5.43 -0.78
C ALA A 49 3.40 -4.61 -1.32
N VAL A 50 4.45 -5.26 -1.85
CA VAL A 50 5.57 -4.57 -2.50
C VAL A 50 5.11 -3.84 -3.76
N GLU A 51 4.29 -4.47 -4.59
CA GLU A 51 3.72 -3.85 -5.80
C GLU A 51 2.91 -2.61 -5.46
N ALA A 52 2.03 -2.69 -4.45
CA ALA A 52 1.27 -1.55 -3.94
C ALA A 52 2.19 -0.38 -3.54
N LEU A 53 3.21 -0.62 -2.72
CA LEU A 53 4.13 0.44 -2.31
C LEU A 53 4.82 1.11 -3.50
N LEU A 54 5.17 0.33 -4.53
CA LEU A 54 5.80 0.87 -5.75
C LEU A 54 4.84 1.77 -6.56
N LEU A 55 3.52 1.57 -6.48
CA LEU A 55 2.54 2.48 -7.11
C LEU A 55 2.60 3.89 -6.52
N SER A 56 2.90 4.01 -5.22
CA SER A 56 3.01 5.30 -4.53
C SER A 56 4.35 6.02 -4.77
N ARG A 57 5.36 5.33 -5.32
CA ARG A 57 6.75 5.83 -5.48
C ARG A 57 6.91 7.06 -6.40
N PRO A 58 6.36 7.09 -7.64
CA PRO A 58 6.83 8.05 -8.64
C PRO A 58 6.21 9.45 -8.54
N SER A 59 4.98 9.56 -8.03
CA SER A 59 4.20 10.80 -8.14
C SER A 59 3.36 11.15 -6.92
N GLY A 60 3.25 10.24 -5.93
CA GLY A 60 2.31 10.40 -4.82
C GLY A 60 0.84 10.47 -5.23
N ARG A 61 0.50 10.24 -6.52
CA ARG A 61 -0.87 10.27 -7.02
C ARG A 61 -1.76 9.22 -6.38
N VAL A 62 -1.17 8.11 -5.95
CA VAL A 62 -1.83 7.06 -5.19
C VAL A 62 -1.27 7.09 -3.78
N SER A 63 -2.13 7.33 -2.80
CA SER A 63 -1.72 7.27 -1.39
C SER A 63 -1.28 5.85 -1.04
N PHE A 64 -0.40 5.70 -0.06
CA PHE A 64 0.05 4.38 0.37
C PHE A 64 -1.10 3.55 0.93
N ALA A 65 -2.03 4.19 1.63
CA ALA A 65 -3.24 3.54 2.13
C ALA A 65 -4.08 2.98 0.98
N ASP A 66 -4.37 3.77 -0.06
CA ASP A 66 -5.16 3.32 -1.21
C ASP A 66 -4.46 2.21 -1.99
N ALA A 67 -3.14 2.29 -2.14
CA ALA A 67 -2.37 1.23 -2.76
C ALA A 67 -2.46 -0.09 -1.97
N LEU A 68 -2.38 -0.02 -0.64
CA LEU A 68 -2.48 -1.19 0.22
C LEU A 68 -3.91 -1.77 0.24
N ILE A 69 -4.95 -0.92 0.22
CA ILE A 69 -6.36 -1.35 0.07
C ILE A 69 -6.55 -2.05 -1.27
N TRP A 70 -5.98 -1.51 -2.35
CA TRP A 70 -5.99 -2.14 -3.67
C TRP A 70 -5.33 -3.51 -3.65
N ALA A 71 -4.16 -3.65 -3.05
CA ALA A 71 -3.48 -4.94 -2.95
C ALA A 71 -4.27 -5.97 -2.12
N ALA A 72 -4.96 -5.54 -1.06
CA ALA A 72 -5.85 -6.40 -0.28
C ALA A 72 -7.02 -6.89 -1.11
N ALA A 73 -7.72 -5.99 -1.80
CA ALA A 73 -8.84 -6.34 -2.66
C ALA A 73 -8.42 -7.27 -3.82
N ARG A 74 -7.27 -6.99 -4.45
CA ARG A 74 -6.71 -7.84 -5.51
C ARG A 74 -6.39 -9.24 -4.97
N GLY A 75 -5.70 -9.29 -3.83
CA GLY A 75 -5.27 -10.53 -3.20
C GLY A 75 -6.43 -11.40 -2.69
N SER A 76 -7.57 -10.79 -2.34
CA SER A 76 -8.77 -11.52 -1.95
C SER A 76 -9.61 -12.00 -3.14
N GLY A 77 -9.25 -11.63 -4.37
CA GLY A 77 -10.06 -11.90 -5.57
C GLY A 77 -11.33 -11.03 -5.65
N ALA A 78 -11.38 -9.91 -4.94
CA ALA A 78 -12.49 -8.98 -5.06
C ALA A 78 -12.41 -8.26 -6.42
N GLY A 79 -13.51 -8.29 -7.18
CA GLY A 79 -13.59 -7.58 -8.46
C GLY A 79 -13.85 -6.08 -8.34
N ARG A 80 -14.17 -5.59 -7.13
CA ARG A 80 -14.64 -4.23 -6.91
C ARG A 80 -14.23 -3.68 -5.54
N VAL A 81 -13.90 -2.39 -5.49
CA VAL A 81 -13.69 -1.60 -4.26
C VAL A 81 -14.63 -0.40 -4.27
N PHE A 82 -15.30 -0.17 -3.13
CA PHE A 82 -16.11 1.02 -2.90
C PHE A 82 -15.27 2.09 -2.21
N THR A 83 -15.25 3.30 -2.77
CA THR A 83 -14.40 4.39 -2.26
C THR A 83 -15.03 5.74 -2.57
N PHE A 84 -14.76 6.75 -1.76
CA PHE A 84 -15.05 8.15 -2.10
C PHE A 84 -13.88 8.81 -2.85
N ASP A 85 -12.71 8.16 -2.88
CA ASP A 85 -11.50 8.69 -3.48
C ASP A 85 -11.48 8.44 -4.99
N GLU A 86 -11.61 9.51 -5.77
CA GLU A 86 -11.54 9.44 -7.22
C GLU A 86 -10.17 8.99 -7.77
N PRO A 87 -9.04 9.43 -7.20
CA PRO A 87 -7.70 8.92 -7.52
C PRO A 87 -7.41 7.44 -7.22
N PHE A 88 -8.33 6.70 -6.60
CA PHE A 88 -8.09 5.31 -6.21
C PHE A 88 -7.59 4.44 -7.39
N PRO A 89 -6.56 3.60 -7.19
CA PRO A 89 -5.98 2.79 -8.27
C PRO A 89 -6.97 1.75 -8.80
N ALA A 90 -7.41 1.92 -10.05
CA ALA A 90 -8.36 1.03 -10.74
C ALA A 90 -7.67 -0.01 -11.66
N MET A 91 -6.47 -0.47 -11.30
CA MET A 91 -5.75 -1.49 -12.07
C MET A 91 -6.27 -2.88 -11.69
N GLU A 92 -6.89 -3.59 -12.64
CA GLU A 92 -7.44 -4.96 -12.46
C GLU A 92 -8.57 -5.09 -11.42
N ILE A 93 -8.99 -3.99 -10.81
CA ILE A 93 -10.14 -3.91 -9.89
C ILE A 93 -11.01 -2.72 -10.30
N GLU A 94 -12.32 -2.92 -10.32
CA GLU A 94 -13.27 -1.84 -10.54
C GLU A 94 -13.36 -0.94 -9.29
N ARG A 95 -13.09 0.36 -9.44
CA ARG A 95 -13.47 1.34 -8.40
C ARG A 95 -14.92 1.75 -8.60
N GLN A 96 -15.73 1.67 -7.55
CA GLN A 96 -17.08 2.22 -7.51
C GLN A 96 -17.12 3.39 -6.54
N LEU A 97 -17.41 4.59 -7.07
CA LEU A 97 -17.61 5.78 -6.26
C LEU A 97 -18.91 5.68 -5.46
N LEU A 98 -18.84 6.02 -4.17
CA LEU A 98 -19.99 6.13 -3.25
C LEU A 98 -20.52 7.55 -3.17
#